data_AF-A0AAU7FAN6-F1
#
_entry.id   AF-A0AAU7FAN6-F1
#
_cell.length_a   1.000
_cell.length_b   1.000
_cell.length_c   1.000
_cell.angle_alpha   90.00
_cell.angle_beta   90.00
_cell.angle_gamma   90.00
#
_symmetry.space_group_name_H-M   'P 1'
#
loop_
_entity.id
_entity.type
_entity.pdbx_description
1 polymer ?
#
loop_
_entity_poly.entity_id
_entity_poly.type
_entity_poly.pdbx_seq_one_letter_code
_entity_poly.pdbx_strand_id
1 'polypeptide(L)' 'MHKPNFGSTPYDWLNELPDRELEALENGLRELIARQPSAFSVFKAYSMREAVECILFDRQQARRYVA' A
#
# COMPACT_ATOMS: atom_id res chain seq x y z
N MET A 1 27.04 -10.01 5.76
CA MET A 1 26.61 -9.03 4.74
C MET A 1 25.28 -9.48 4.19
N HIS A 2 24.19 -8.77 4.49
CA HIS A 2 22.89 -9.08 3.90
C HIS A 2 22.95 -8.72 2.41
N LYS A 3 22.67 -9.69 1.53
CA LYS A 3 22.61 -9.47 0.08
C LYS A 3 21.54 -8.41 -0.20
N PRO A 4 21.78 -7.42 -1.10
CA PRO A 4 20.73 -6.49 -1.48
C PRO A 4 19.61 -7.30 -2.15
N ASN A 5 18.39 -7.22 -1.61
CA ASN A 5 17.22 -7.89 -2.16
C ASN A 5 16.77 -7.12 -3.41
N PHE A 6 17.35 -7.46 -4.56
CA PHE A 6 16.93 -6.95 -5.88
C PHE A 6 15.58 -7.53 -6.37
N GLY A 7 14.79 -8.13 -5.47
CA GLY A 7 13.56 -8.85 -5.81
C GLY A 7 12.42 -8.70 -4.80
N SER A 8 12.52 -7.81 -3.81
CA SER A 8 11.34 -7.44 -3.03
C SER A 8 10.44 -6.59 -3.92
N THR A 9 9.23 -7.07 -4.18
CA THR A 9 8.21 -6.26 -4.85
C THR A 9 8.05 -4.98 -4.04
N PRO A 10 8.01 -3.79 -4.67
CA PRO A 10 7.83 -2.57 -3.92
C PRO A 10 6.59 -2.73 -3.04
N TYR A 11 6.77 -2.50 -1.74
CA TYR A 11 5.75 -2.57 -0.70
C TYR A 11 5.33 -3.96 -0.19
N ASP A 12 6.16 -5.01 -0.34
CA ASP A 12 5.88 -6.35 0.24
C ASP A 12 5.46 -6.33 1.71
N TRP A 13 6.10 -5.47 2.51
CA TRP A 13 5.82 -5.28 3.93
C TRP A 13 4.38 -4.85 4.23
N LEU A 14 3.65 -4.28 3.26
CA LEU A 14 2.24 -3.94 3.45
C LEU A 14 1.37 -5.17 3.72
N ASN A 15 1.76 -6.35 3.23
CA ASN A 15 1.02 -7.59 3.49
C ASN A 15 1.06 -8.00 4.97
N GLU A 16 2.02 -7.49 5.73
CA GLU A 16 2.15 -7.76 7.16
C GLU A 16 1.22 -6.88 8.00
N LEU A 17 0.71 -5.78 7.42
CA LEU A 17 -0.17 -4.84 8.14
C LEU A 17 -1.61 -5.39 8.26
N PRO A 18 -2.29 -5.15 9.38
CA PRO A 18 -3.72 -5.41 9.51
C PRO A 18 -4.53 -4.41 8.68
N ASP A 19 -5.76 -4.78 8.31
CA ASP A 19 -6.65 -3.95 7.46
C ASP A 19 -6.82 -2.53 7.99
N ARG A 20 -7.00 -2.38 9.30
CA ARG A 20 -7.16 -1.06 9.94
C ARG A 20 -5.96 -0.13 9.68
N GLU A 21 -4.75 -0.68 9.70
CA GLU A 21 -3.53 0.10 9.43
C GLU A 21 -3.37 0.40 7.94
N LEU A 22 -3.76 -0.53 7.07
CA LEU A 22 -3.83 -0.30 5.62
C LEU A 22 -4.84 0.80 5.26
N GLU A 23 -6.03 0.79 5.87
CA GLU A 23 -7.05 1.83 5.69
C GLU A 23 -6.57 3.20 6.20
N ALA A 24 -5.90 3.23 7.35
CA ALA A 24 -5.31 4.47 7.87
C ALA A 24 -4.22 5.02 6.93
N LEU A 25 -3.38 4.13 6.39
CA LEU A 25 -2.36 4.48 5.41
C LEU A 25 -2.97 5.01 4.10
N GLU A 26 -4.02 4.36 3.58
CA GLU A 26 -4.73 4.79 2.37
C GLU A 26 -5.27 6.22 2.52
N ASN A 27 -5.91 6.52 3.65
CA ASN A 27 -6.41 7.86 3.96
C ASN A 27 -5.27 8.89 4.04
N GLY A 28 -4.17 8.56 4.73
CA GLY A 28 -3.00 9.45 4.81
C GLY A 28 -2.36 9.72 3.44
N LEU A 29 -2.32 8.71 2.55
CA LEU A 29 -1.85 8.86 1.18
C LEU A 29 -2.78 9.75 0.35
N ARG A 30 -4.10 9.62 0.50
CA ARG A 30 -5.08 10.52 -0.14
C ARG A 30 -4.88 11.96 0.28
N GLU A 31 -4.74 12.21 1.58
CA GLU A 31 -4.47 13.55 2.11
C GLU A 31 -3.15 14.11 1.58
N LEU A 32 -2.09 13.30 1.56
CA LEU A 32 -0.79 13.69 1.04
C LEU A 32 -0.86 14.08 -0.44
N ILE A 33 -1.56 13.29 -1.26
CA ILE A 33 -1.77 13.57 -2.68
C ILE A 33 -2.56 14.88 -2.86
N ALA A 34 -3.62 15.08 -2.08
CA ALA A 34 -4.45 16.29 -2.14
C ALA A 34 -3.65 17.55 -1.78
N ARG A 35 -2.68 17.45 -0.87
CA ARG A 35 -1.82 18.57 -0.45
C ARG A 35 -0.68 18.89 -1.42
N GLN A 36 -0.46 18.07 -2.45
CA GLN A 36 0.54 18.26 -3.53
C GLN A 36 1.93 18.77 -3.06
N PRO A 37 2.61 18.07 -2.13
CA PRO A 37 3.86 18.57 -1.55
C PRO A 37 5.01 18.64 -2.57
N SER A 38 5.21 17.59 -3.38
CA SER A 38 6.16 17.56 -4.49
C SER A 38 5.76 16.49 -5.51
N ALA A 39 6.14 16.65 -6.78
CA ALA A 39 5.83 15.67 -7.83
C ALA A 39 6.35 14.26 -7.51
N PHE A 40 7.56 14.15 -6.93
CA PHE A 40 8.14 12.87 -6.53
C PHE A 40 7.37 12.23 -5.36
N SER A 41 7.04 13.02 -4.33
CA SER A 41 6.25 12.54 -3.19
C SER A 41 4.86 12.08 -3.64
N VAL A 42 4.22 12.82 -4.55
CA VAL A 42 2.93 12.48 -5.13
C VAL A 42 3.02 11.18 -5.94
N PHE A 43 4.04 11.04 -6.81
CA PHE A 43 4.27 9.81 -7.57
C PHE A 43 4.43 8.59 -6.66
N LYS A 44 5.27 8.71 -5.61
CA LYS A 44 5.44 7.64 -4.62
C LYS A 44 4.16 7.35 -3.86
N ALA A 45 3.38 8.37 -3.51
CA ALA A 45 2.13 8.21 -2.81
C ALA A 45 1.07 7.49 -3.65
N TYR A 46 0.94 7.82 -4.94
CA TYR A 46 0.05 7.10 -5.85
C TYR A 46 0.42 5.62 -5.96
N SER A 47 1.70 5.33 -6.23
CA SER A 47 2.20 3.96 -6.34
C SER A 47 1.97 3.14 -5.07
N MET A 48 2.13 3.73 -3.89
CA MET A 48 1.86 3.05 -2.63
C MET A 48 0.34 2.88 -2.39
N ARG A 49 -0.48 3.87 -2.76
CA ARG A 49 -1.94 3.80 -2.60
C ARG A 49 -2.54 2.68 -3.44
N GLU A 50 -2.10 2.54 -4.69
CA GLU A 50 -2.53 1.44 -5.57
C GLU A 50 -2.18 0.07 -4.96
N ALA A 51 -0.98 -0.08 -4.38
CA ALA A 51 -0.60 -1.32 -3.71
C ALA A 51 -1.50 -1.64 -2.50
N VAL A 52 -1.83 -0.63 -1.69
CA VAL A 52 -2.75 -0.77 -0.55
C VAL A 52 -4.16 -1.16 -1.02
N GLU A 53 -4.69 -0.48 -2.05
CA GLU A 53 -6.02 -0.74 -2.62
C GLU A 53 -6.12 -2.20 -3.14
N CYS A 54 -5.09 -2.69 -3.84
CA CYS A 54 -5.04 -4.08 -4.29
C CYS A 54 -5.06 -5.08 -3.12
N ILE A 55 -4.24 -4.86 -2.08
CA ILE A 55 -4.19 -5.78 -0.92
C ILE A 55 -5.54 -5.83 -0.21
N LEU A 56 -6.18 -4.68 0.01
CA LEU A 56 -7.50 -4.62 0.66
C LEU A 56 -8.56 -5.34 -0.18
N PHE A 57 -8.54 -5.16 -1.51
CA PHE A 57 -9.44 -5.83 -2.42
C PHE A 57 -9.25 -7.35 -2.40
N ASP A 58 -8.00 -7.83 -2.50
CA ASP A 58 -7.68 -9.26 -2.49
C ASP A 58 -8.11 -9.92 -1.17
N ARG A 59 -7.86 -9.26 -0.03
CA ARG A 59 -8.32 -9.74 1.28
C ARG A 59 -9.84 -9.79 1.37
N GLN A 60 -10.54 -8.79 0.83
CA GLN A 60 -12.00 -8.79 0.80
C GLN A 60 -12.54 -9.94 -0.06
N GLN A 61 -11.92 -10.21 -1.22
CA GLN A 61 -12.27 -11.35 -2.05
C GLN A 61 -12.01 -12.68 -1.34
N ALA A 62 -10.83 -12.86 -0.75
CA ALA A 62 -10.47 -14.08 -0.04
C ALA A 62 -11.49 -14.41 1.08
N ARG A 63 -11.96 -13.41 1.82
CA ARG A 63 -13.03 -13.59 2.83
C ARG A 63 -14.35 -14.04 2.24
N ARG A 64 -14.72 -13.58 1.04
CA ARG A 64 -15.96 -13.97 0.35
C ARG A 64 -15.91 -15.41 -0.17
N TYR A 65 -14.74 -15.93 -0.52
CA TYR A 65 -14.60 -17.31 -1.00
C TYR A 65 -14.52 -18.35 0.12
N VAL A 66 -14.26 -17.93 1.36
CA VAL A 66 -14.19 -18.80 2.55
C VAL A 66 -15.53 -18.85 3.30
N ALA A 67 -16.45 -17.93 3.02
CA ALA A 67 -17.81 -17.88 3.56
C ALA A 67 -18.79 -18.69 2.72
#